data_AF-D5RM66-F1
#
_entry.id   AF-D5RM66-F1
#
_cell.length_a   1.000
_cell.length_b   1.000
_cell.length_c   1.000
_cell.angle_alpha   90.00
_cell.angle_beta   90.00
_cell.angle_gamma   90.00
#
_symmetry.space_group_name_H-M   'P 1'
#
loop_
_entity.id
_entity.type
_entity.pdbx_description
1 polymer ?
#
loop_
_entity_poly.entity_id
_entity_poly.type
_entity_poly.pdbx_seq_one_letter_code
_entity_poly.pdbx_strand_id
1 'polypeptide(L)'
;MSRRPSTVARLPPAVREEISRLRESGRTIDEIMGHLRLMDVRTVSRSAMGRYVQRLDAAGERLRRTRMITEGLKSKLAETPESQLTSVNVELLQSWIYDFLSSADVDGEEGDAAKLLLRDPKNLTKFSEAVERLTKASRHNLEFVARAEQRAADRARKAALDQAAAEAERGARQAGLSAEAASALRRSVLGLRAKAPTA
;
A
#
# COMPACT_ATOMS: atom_id res chain seq x y z
N MET A 1 -34.42 -15.53 -1.94
CA MET A 1 -35.52 -14.79 -1.28
C MET A 1 -35.21 -13.29 -1.36
N SER A 2 -36.06 -12.49 -2.00
CA SER A 2 -35.85 -11.04 -2.13
C SER A 2 -36.07 -10.36 -0.77
N ARG A 3 -35.00 -9.82 -0.16
CA ARG A 3 -35.10 -9.04 1.09
C ARG A 3 -35.79 -7.70 0.75
N ARG A 4 -36.99 -7.50 1.29
CA ARG A 4 -37.75 -6.25 1.14
C ARG A 4 -36.89 -5.07 1.66
N PRO A 5 -36.72 -3.97 0.90
CA PRO A 5 -35.92 -2.83 1.33
C PRO A 5 -36.41 -2.30 2.69
N SER A 6 -35.48 -1.91 3.57
CA SER A 6 -35.83 -1.36 4.89
C SER A 6 -36.73 -0.13 4.76
N THR A 7 -37.57 0.14 5.75
CA THR A 7 -38.49 1.30 5.71
C THR A 7 -37.75 2.63 5.54
N VAL A 8 -36.53 2.75 6.08
CA VAL A 8 -35.67 3.93 5.91
C VAL A 8 -35.13 4.03 4.47
N ALA A 9 -34.80 2.90 3.83
CA ALA A 9 -34.32 2.87 2.45
C ALA A 9 -35.38 3.29 1.42
N ARG A 10 -36.66 3.19 1.77
CA ARG A 10 -37.79 3.62 0.93
C ARG A 10 -38.14 5.11 1.06
N LEU A 11 -37.53 5.82 2.01
CA LEU A 11 -37.76 7.26 2.16
C LEU A 11 -37.20 8.03 0.96
N PRO A 12 -37.74 9.23 0.66
CA PRO A 12 -37.15 10.10 -0.36
C PRO A 12 -35.67 10.38 -0.10
N PRO A 13 -34.82 10.54 -1.14
CA PRO A 13 -33.39 10.81 -1.00
C PRO A 13 -33.07 11.97 -0.05
N ALA A 14 -33.77 13.10 -0.19
CA ALA A 14 -33.60 14.28 0.65
C ALA A 14 -33.80 13.99 2.16
N VAL A 15 -34.75 13.10 2.50
CA VAL A 15 -34.98 12.70 3.90
C VAL A 15 -33.83 11.82 4.43
N ARG A 16 -33.27 10.96 3.59
CA ARG A 16 -32.12 10.11 3.97
C ARG A 16 -30.84 10.94 4.15
N GLU A 17 -30.64 11.93 3.29
CA GLU A 17 -29.55 12.91 3.43
C GLU A 17 -29.69 13.70 4.72
N GLU A 18 -30.90 14.16 5.05
CA GLU A 18 -31.17 14.86 6.31
C GLU A 18 -30.91 13.99 7.54
N ILE A 19 -31.31 12.71 7.52
CA ILE A 19 -30.97 11.74 8.58
C ILE A 19 -29.45 11.61 8.74
N SER A 20 -28.73 11.53 7.62
CA SER A 20 -27.27 11.41 7.61
C SER A 20 -26.62 12.65 8.22
N ARG A 21 -27.06 13.84 7.81
CA ARG A 21 -26.58 15.14 8.34
C ARG A 21 -26.84 15.27 9.83
N LEU A 22 -28.04 14.93 10.31
CA LEU A 22 -28.38 14.98 11.73
C LEU A 22 -27.50 14.02 12.53
N ARG A 23 -27.28 12.81 12.02
CA ARG A 23 -26.39 11.84 12.66
C ARG A 23 -24.95 12.34 12.71
N GLU A 24 -24.43 12.92 11.63
CA GLU A 24 -23.09 13.53 11.58
C GLU A 24 -22.94 14.68 12.59
N SER A 25 -24.02 15.43 12.86
CA SER A 25 -24.05 16.48 13.89
C SER A 25 -24.12 15.95 15.34
N GLY A 26 -24.05 14.62 15.54
CA GLY A 26 -24.06 13.98 16.86
C GLY A 26 -25.45 13.74 17.45
N ARG A 27 -26.53 13.90 16.68
CA ARG A 27 -27.89 13.66 17.15
C ARG A 27 -28.13 12.18 17.44
N THR A 28 -28.85 11.92 18.53
CA THR A 28 -29.31 10.60 18.93
C THR A 28 -30.44 10.11 18.02
N ILE A 29 -30.69 8.79 18.04
CA ILE A 29 -31.79 8.18 17.29
C ILE A 29 -33.14 8.84 17.63
N ASP A 30 -33.36 9.19 18.90
CA ASP A 30 -34.63 9.78 19.34
C ASP A 30 -34.83 11.20 18.84
N GLU A 31 -33.77 12.01 18.82
CA GLU A 31 -33.81 13.35 18.25
C GLU A 31 -34.03 13.31 16.74
N ILE A 32 -33.38 12.39 16.03
CA ILE A 32 -33.58 12.18 14.60
C ILE A 32 -35.04 11.77 14.33
N MET A 33 -35.57 10.82 15.10
CA MET A 33 -36.97 10.38 14.98
C MET A 33 -37.95 11.52 15.32
N GLY A 34 -37.61 12.37 16.29
CA GLY A 34 -38.38 13.57 16.61
C GLY A 34 -38.40 14.56 15.44
N HIS A 35 -37.25 14.81 14.82
CA HIS A 35 -37.14 15.68 13.66
C HIS A 35 -37.94 15.16 12.46
N LEU A 36 -37.86 13.85 12.19
CA LEU A 36 -38.64 13.22 11.11
C LEU A 36 -40.15 13.36 11.30
N ARG A 37 -40.64 13.33 12.54
CA ARG A 37 -42.07 13.56 12.83
C ARG A 37 -42.51 14.98 12.50
N LEU A 38 -41.64 15.98 12.63
CA LEU A 38 -41.92 17.37 12.24
C LEU A 38 -42.01 17.51 10.72
N MET A 39 -41.29 16.67 9.97
CA MET A 39 -41.38 16.55 8.51
C MET A 39 -42.52 15.62 8.05
N ASP A 40 -43.42 15.26 8.96
CA ASP A 40 -44.53 14.30 8.77
C ASP A 40 -44.13 12.88 8.31
N VAL A 41 -42.88 12.48 8.59
CA VAL A 41 -42.39 11.13 8.33
C VAL A 41 -42.60 10.25 9.57
N ARG A 42 -43.70 9.48 9.58
CA ARG A 42 -44.11 8.65 10.74
C ARG A 42 -43.97 7.14 10.53
N THR A 43 -43.61 6.72 9.33
CA THR A 43 -43.59 5.30 8.91
C THR A 43 -42.37 4.53 9.43
N VAL A 44 -41.36 5.21 9.97
CA VAL A 44 -40.12 4.61 10.44
C VAL A 44 -40.24 4.20 11.91
N SER A 45 -39.90 2.95 12.22
CA SER A 45 -39.78 2.49 13.61
C SER A 45 -38.40 2.79 14.19
N ARG A 46 -38.30 2.90 15.52
CA ARG A 46 -37.03 3.11 16.23
C ARG A 46 -36.00 2.03 15.89
N SER A 47 -36.40 0.76 15.83
CA SER A 47 -35.50 -0.35 15.49
C SER A 47 -35.02 -0.31 14.04
N ALA A 48 -35.86 0.13 13.10
CA ALA A 48 -35.45 0.34 11.72
C ALA A 48 -34.46 1.51 11.59
N MET A 49 -34.67 2.58 12.36
CA MET A 49 -33.73 3.71 12.44
C MET A 49 -32.40 3.29 13.06
N GLY A 50 -32.42 2.56 14.17
CA GLY A 50 -31.19 2.08 14.83
C GLY A 50 -30.31 1.25 13.91
N ARG A 51 -30.89 0.29 13.17
CA ARG A 51 -30.15 -0.48 12.16
C ARG A 51 -29.62 0.38 11.02
N TYR A 52 -30.35 1.42 10.61
CA TYR A 52 -29.89 2.33 9.56
C TYR A 52 -28.71 3.19 10.01
N VAL A 53 -28.83 3.78 11.19
CA VAL A 53 -27.78 4.57 11.82
C VAL A 53 -26.52 3.75 12.06
N GLN A 54 -26.65 2.52 12.57
CA GLN A 54 -25.51 1.60 12.73
C GLN A 54 -24.76 1.35 11.41
N ARG A 55 -25.49 1.18 10.29
CA ARG A 55 -24.86 1.07 8.97
C ARG A 55 -24.21 2.37 8.51
N LEU A 56 -24.83 3.51 8.80
CA LEU A 56 -24.27 4.83 8.49
C LEU A 56 -22.94 5.04 9.23
N ASP A 57 -22.90 4.70 10.51
CA ASP A 57 -21.70 4.81 11.35
C ASP A 57 -20.58 3.88 10.85
N ALA A 58 -20.91 2.62 10.55
CA ALA A 58 -19.95 1.65 10.02
C ALA A 58 -19.35 2.12 8.69
N ALA A 59 -20.18 2.69 7.80
CA ALA A 59 -19.70 3.27 6.55
C ALA A 59 -18.81 4.51 6.77
N GLY A 60 -19.18 5.37 7.72
CA GLY A 60 -18.40 6.55 8.09
C GLY A 60 -17.05 6.19 8.71
N GLU A 61 -17.01 5.17 9.57
CA GLU A 61 -15.79 4.66 10.19
C GLU A 61 -14.87 4.04 9.14
N ARG A 62 -15.41 3.22 8.24
CA ARG A 62 -14.66 2.68 7.11
C ARG A 62 -14.03 3.78 6.27
N LEU A 63 -14.78 4.85 5.96
CA LEU A 63 -14.26 5.99 5.19
C LEU A 63 -13.17 6.77 5.95
N ARG A 64 -13.32 7.00 7.26
CA ARG A 64 -12.27 7.61 8.08
C ARG A 64 -11.02 6.75 8.11
N ARG A 65 -11.17 5.44 8.33
CA ARG A 65 -10.06 4.48 8.30
C ARG A 65 -9.36 4.51 6.94
N THR A 66 -10.10 4.50 5.83
CA THR A 66 -9.54 4.64 4.49
C THR A 66 -8.78 5.96 4.34
N ARG A 67 -9.34 7.09 4.75
CA ARG A 67 -8.66 8.39 4.67
C ARG A 67 -7.38 8.43 5.52
N MET A 68 -7.40 7.91 6.74
CA MET A 68 -6.21 7.83 7.59
C MET A 68 -5.12 6.96 6.95
N ILE A 69 -5.50 5.82 6.38
CA ILE A 69 -4.58 4.96 5.62
C ILE A 69 -4.04 5.73 4.42
N THR A 70 -4.89 6.40 3.64
CA THR A 70 -4.49 7.17 2.45
C THR A 70 -3.57 8.34 2.79
N GLU A 71 -3.82 9.10 3.85
CA GLU A 71 -2.95 10.22 4.26
C GLU A 71 -1.62 9.73 4.82
N GLY A 72 -1.63 8.70 5.68
CA GLY A 72 -0.40 8.08 6.17
C GLY A 72 0.42 7.45 5.02
N LEU A 73 -0.28 6.88 4.05
CA LEU A 73 0.33 6.34 2.85
C LEU A 73 0.89 7.44 1.94
N LYS A 74 0.17 8.55 1.73
CA LYS A 74 0.64 9.69 0.93
C LYS A 74 1.91 10.31 1.52
N SER A 75 1.99 10.43 2.84
CA SER A 75 3.21 10.87 3.53
C SER A 75 4.38 9.92 3.27
N LYS A 76 4.16 8.61 3.37
CA LYS A 76 5.20 7.61 3.08
C LYS A 76 5.58 7.59 1.61
N LEU A 77 4.62 7.60 0.69
CA LEU A 77 4.84 7.57 -0.77
C LEU A 77 5.60 8.81 -1.25
N ALA A 78 5.40 9.98 -0.64
CA ALA A 78 6.13 11.20 -0.98
C ALA A 78 7.63 11.10 -0.67
N GLU A 79 8.00 10.32 0.35
CA GLU A 79 9.38 10.05 0.74
C GLU A 79 9.96 8.77 0.11
N THR A 80 9.11 7.99 -0.58
CA THR A 80 9.48 6.70 -1.16
C THR A 80 10.02 6.90 -2.59
N PRO A 81 11.23 6.43 -2.91
CA PRO A 81 11.73 6.41 -4.28
C PRO A 81 10.75 5.74 -5.24
N GLU A 82 10.64 6.21 -6.49
CA GLU A 82 9.72 5.65 -7.49
C GLU A 82 9.90 4.13 -7.67
N SER A 83 11.13 3.64 -7.52
CA SER A 83 11.48 2.22 -7.54
C SER A 83 10.83 1.37 -6.44
N GLN A 84 10.41 2.00 -5.34
CA GLN A 84 9.83 1.35 -4.16
C GLN A 84 8.29 1.50 -4.09
N LEU A 85 7.68 2.37 -4.90
CA LEU A 85 6.21 2.56 -4.95
C LEU A 85 5.46 1.26 -5.31
N THR A 86 6.02 0.46 -6.22
CA THR A 86 5.45 -0.85 -6.58
C THR A 86 5.43 -1.81 -5.39
N SER A 87 6.46 -1.79 -4.54
CA SER A 87 6.50 -2.61 -3.32
C SER A 87 5.42 -2.17 -2.33
N VAL A 88 5.24 -0.87 -2.16
CA VAL A 88 4.20 -0.32 -1.26
C VAL A 88 2.78 -0.70 -1.75
N ASN A 89 2.52 -0.63 -3.05
CA ASN A 89 1.24 -1.06 -3.62
C ASN A 89 0.95 -2.55 -3.37
N VAL A 90 1.98 -3.38 -3.47
CA VAL A 90 1.87 -4.82 -3.18
C VAL A 90 1.57 -5.05 -1.71
N GLU A 91 2.26 -4.37 -0.79
CA GLU A 91 2.04 -4.48 0.65
C GLU A 91 0.63 -4.04 1.06
N LEU A 92 0.11 -2.96 0.47
CA LEU A 92 -1.27 -2.49 0.69
C LEU A 92 -2.30 -3.52 0.25
N LEU A 93 -2.13 -4.09 -0.95
CA LEU A 93 -3.02 -5.13 -1.46
C LEU A 93 -2.98 -6.38 -0.58
N GLN A 94 -1.80 -6.77 -0.09
CA GLN A 94 -1.66 -7.86 0.89
C GLN A 94 -2.39 -7.53 2.20
N SER A 95 -2.26 -6.31 2.72
CA SER A 95 -2.99 -5.88 3.92
C SER A 95 -4.51 -5.95 3.72
N TRP A 96 -5.02 -5.57 2.55
CA TRP A 96 -6.45 -5.69 2.23
C TRP A 96 -6.91 -7.15 2.11
N ILE A 97 -6.07 -8.02 1.55
CA ILE A 97 -6.31 -9.47 1.50
C ILE A 97 -6.42 -10.03 2.92
N TYR A 98 -5.52 -9.64 3.83
CA TYR A 98 -5.57 -10.05 5.23
C TYR A 98 -6.83 -9.53 5.92
N ASP A 99 -7.13 -8.24 5.82
CA ASP A 99 -8.35 -7.64 6.39
C ASP A 99 -9.62 -8.34 5.88
N PHE A 100 -9.66 -8.66 4.58
CA PHE A 100 -10.77 -9.39 3.98
C PHE A 100 -10.90 -10.81 4.55
N LEU A 101 -9.80 -11.55 4.66
CA LEU A 101 -9.82 -12.90 5.24
C LEU A 101 -10.22 -12.87 6.72
N SER A 102 -9.68 -11.92 7.50
CA SER A 102 -10.03 -11.75 8.91
C SER A 102 -11.48 -11.32 9.11
N SER A 103 -12.08 -10.59 8.15
CA SER A 103 -13.50 -10.25 8.21
C SER A 103 -14.41 -11.47 8.14
N ALA A 104 -13.96 -12.58 7.54
CA ALA A 104 -14.72 -13.82 7.45
C ALA A 104 -14.89 -14.53 8.79
N ASP A 105 -14.12 -14.18 9.83
CA ASP A 105 -14.27 -14.74 11.19
C ASP A 105 -15.18 -13.89 12.09
N VAL A 106 -15.63 -12.73 11.61
CA VAL A 106 -16.49 -11.81 12.35
C VAL A 106 -17.97 -12.18 12.15
N ASP A 107 -18.79 -12.11 13.20
CA ASP A 107 -20.24 -12.25 13.09
C ASP A 107 -20.90 -10.93 12.72
N GLY A 108 -21.73 -10.93 11.67
CA GLY A 108 -22.42 -9.73 11.15
C GLY A 108 -22.52 -9.72 9.64
N GLU A 109 -23.20 -8.71 9.06
CA GLU A 109 -23.43 -8.64 7.59
C GLU A 109 -22.13 -8.63 6.76
N GLU A 110 -21.07 -8.04 7.30
CA GLU A 110 -19.75 -7.96 6.64
C GLU A 110 -19.04 -9.33 6.62
N GLY A 111 -19.01 -10.04 7.74
CA GLY A 111 -18.45 -11.38 7.81
C GLY A 111 -19.29 -12.42 7.09
N ASP A 112 -20.63 -12.28 7.10
CA ASP A 112 -21.52 -13.12 6.30
C ASP A 112 -21.28 -12.96 4.80
N ALA A 113 -21.02 -11.72 4.33
CA ALA A 113 -20.69 -11.45 2.94
C ALA A 113 -19.32 -12.05 2.55
N ALA A 114 -18.31 -11.92 3.41
CA ALA A 114 -17.00 -12.52 3.19
C ALA A 114 -17.08 -14.06 3.18
N LYS A 115 -17.80 -14.67 4.13
CA LYS A 115 -18.09 -16.11 4.17
C LYS A 115 -18.82 -16.58 2.90
N LEU A 116 -19.78 -15.81 2.40
CA LEU A 116 -20.51 -16.11 1.14
C LEU A 116 -19.60 -16.10 -0.08
N LEU A 117 -18.70 -15.12 -0.16
CA LEU A 117 -17.70 -15.01 -1.23
C LEU A 117 -16.71 -16.17 -1.19
N LEU A 118 -16.23 -16.55 -0.01
CA LEU A 118 -15.25 -17.63 0.18
C LEU A 118 -15.87 -19.04 0.05
N ARG A 119 -17.18 -19.17 0.23
CA ARG A 119 -17.91 -20.45 0.09
C ARG A 119 -18.06 -20.92 -1.35
N ASP A 120 -18.00 -20.03 -2.33
CA ASP A 120 -18.03 -20.41 -3.74
C ASP A 120 -16.62 -20.86 -4.19
N PRO A 121 -16.44 -22.15 -4.56
CA PRO A 121 -15.14 -22.67 -4.99
C PRO A 121 -14.52 -21.90 -6.16
N LYS A 122 -15.34 -21.35 -7.06
CA LYS A 122 -14.85 -20.54 -8.20
C LYS A 122 -14.28 -19.21 -7.72
N ASN A 123 -14.93 -18.57 -6.75
CA ASN A 123 -14.45 -17.32 -6.19
C ASN A 123 -13.19 -17.54 -5.35
N LEU A 124 -13.14 -18.62 -4.57
CA LEU A 124 -11.94 -19.00 -3.81
C LEU A 124 -10.74 -19.30 -4.72
N THR A 125 -10.97 -19.95 -5.86
CA THR A 125 -9.94 -20.21 -6.87
C THR A 125 -9.41 -18.90 -7.46
N LYS A 126 -10.31 -18.02 -7.94
CA LYS A 126 -9.93 -16.71 -8.49
C LYS A 126 -9.18 -15.85 -7.47
N PHE A 127 -9.61 -15.90 -6.20
CA PHE A 127 -8.94 -15.21 -5.11
C PHE A 127 -7.53 -15.76 -4.89
N SER A 128 -7.37 -17.08 -4.79
CA SER A 128 -6.08 -17.74 -4.67
C SER A 128 -5.13 -17.39 -5.82
N GLU A 129 -5.62 -17.39 -7.06
CA GLU A 129 -4.85 -16.98 -8.24
C GLU A 129 -4.41 -15.52 -8.17
N ALA A 130 -5.28 -14.62 -7.69
CA ALA A 130 -4.95 -13.21 -7.52
C ALA A 130 -3.85 -13.02 -6.46
N VAL A 131 -3.95 -13.73 -5.33
CA VAL A 131 -2.92 -13.72 -4.26
C VAL A 131 -1.59 -14.28 -4.79
N GLU A 132 -1.62 -15.38 -5.54
CA GLU A 132 -0.42 -15.99 -6.13
C GLU A 132 0.26 -15.03 -7.12
N ARG A 133 -0.51 -14.41 -8.02
CA ARG A 133 0.01 -13.43 -8.98
C ARG A 133 0.60 -12.21 -8.28
N LEU A 134 -0.06 -11.71 -7.25
CA LEU A 134 0.45 -10.59 -6.45
C LEU A 134 1.77 -10.96 -5.76
N THR A 135 1.87 -12.16 -5.19
CA THR A 135 3.08 -12.64 -4.52
C THR A 135 4.24 -12.82 -5.52
N LYS A 136 3.96 -13.33 -6.72
CA LYS A 136 4.95 -13.42 -7.80
C LYS A 136 5.44 -12.05 -8.26
N ALA A 137 4.52 -11.10 -8.44
CA ALA A 137 4.85 -9.72 -8.79
C ALA A 137 5.71 -9.03 -7.71
N SER A 138 5.39 -9.26 -6.44
CA SER A 138 6.18 -8.79 -5.28
C SER A 138 7.63 -9.25 -5.36
N ARG A 139 7.85 -10.56 -5.51
CA ARG A 139 9.19 -11.16 -5.57
C ARG A 139 9.98 -10.61 -6.76
N HIS A 140 9.36 -10.54 -7.93
CA HIS A 140 10.00 -9.97 -9.12
C HIS A 140 10.41 -8.52 -8.90
N ASN A 141 9.57 -7.71 -8.25
CA ASN A 141 9.90 -6.33 -7.95
C ASN A 141 11.11 -6.20 -7.00
N LEU A 142 11.12 -6.99 -5.92
CA LEU A 142 12.24 -7.02 -4.98
C LEU A 142 13.55 -7.43 -5.66
N GLU A 143 13.52 -8.47 -6.50
CA GLU A 143 14.69 -8.89 -7.27
C GLU A 143 15.16 -7.81 -8.25
N PHE A 144 14.24 -7.12 -8.92
CA PHE A 144 14.57 -6.05 -9.84
C PHE A 144 15.27 -4.88 -9.11
N VAL A 145 14.70 -4.45 -7.98
CA VAL A 145 15.28 -3.38 -7.14
C VAL A 145 16.66 -3.79 -6.64
N ALA A 146 16.81 -4.98 -6.07
CA ALA A 146 18.09 -5.48 -5.58
C ALA A 146 19.17 -5.51 -6.69
N ARG A 147 18.81 -5.97 -7.90
CA ARG A 147 19.73 -5.95 -9.05
C ARG A 147 20.08 -4.53 -9.50
N ALA A 148 19.13 -3.60 -9.44
CA ALA A 148 19.38 -2.20 -9.79
C ALA A 148 20.34 -1.54 -8.79
N GLU A 149 20.14 -1.74 -7.50
CA GLU A 149 21.00 -1.25 -6.43
C GLU A 149 22.40 -1.85 -6.51
N GLN A 150 22.51 -3.17 -6.73
CA GLN A 150 23.79 -3.83 -6.92
C GLN A 150 24.56 -3.25 -8.11
N ARG A 151 23.89 -3.04 -9.26
CA ARG A 151 24.52 -2.40 -10.43
C ARG A 151 24.96 -0.97 -10.14
N ALA A 152 24.19 -0.22 -9.37
CA ALA A 152 24.55 1.14 -8.98
C ALA A 152 25.79 1.13 -8.06
N ALA A 153 25.82 0.24 -7.07
CA ALA A 153 26.96 0.05 -6.17
C ALA A 153 28.23 -0.39 -6.93
N ASP A 154 28.11 -1.34 -7.86
CA ASP A 154 29.23 -1.80 -8.69
C ASP A 154 29.78 -0.68 -9.57
N ARG A 155 28.90 0.13 -10.19
CA ARG A 155 29.30 1.32 -10.97
C ARG A 155 29.99 2.35 -10.10
N ALA A 156 29.45 2.65 -8.92
CA ALA A 156 30.05 3.60 -7.99
C ALA A 156 31.42 3.13 -7.50
N ARG A 157 31.56 1.84 -7.16
CA ARG A 157 32.82 1.22 -6.76
C ARG A 157 33.85 1.27 -7.88
N LYS A 158 33.45 0.94 -9.12
CA LYS A 158 34.34 1.03 -10.29
C LYS A 158 34.79 2.47 -10.53
N ALA A 159 33.87 3.43 -10.51
CA ALA A 159 34.19 4.85 -10.67
C ALA A 159 35.14 5.35 -9.57
N ALA A 160 34.93 4.95 -8.31
CA ALA A 160 35.81 5.31 -7.20
C ALA A 160 37.22 4.70 -7.35
N LEU A 161 37.32 3.44 -7.79
CA LEU A 161 38.62 2.80 -8.06
C LEU A 161 39.34 3.47 -9.24
N ASP A 162 38.63 3.82 -10.31
CA ASP A 162 39.18 4.53 -11.46
C ASP A 162 39.67 5.93 -11.08
N GLN A 163 38.93 6.65 -10.22
CA GLN A 163 39.32 7.95 -9.67
C GLN A 163 40.57 7.83 -8.78
N ALA A 164 40.57 6.89 -7.83
CA ALA A 164 41.71 6.64 -6.95
C ALA A 164 42.97 6.26 -7.74
N ALA A 165 42.83 5.43 -8.78
CA ALA A 165 43.93 5.06 -9.66
C ALA A 165 44.49 6.27 -10.44
N ALA A 166 43.61 7.14 -10.95
CA ALA A 166 44.00 8.36 -11.65
C ALA A 166 44.65 9.39 -10.71
N GLU A 167 44.19 9.51 -9.47
CA GLU A 167 44.81 10.36 -8.44
C GLU A 167 46.17 9.84 -8.01
N ALA A 168 46.30 8.54 -7.77
CA ALA A 168 47.58 7.91 -7.46
C ALA A 168 48.61 8.13 -8.59
N GLU A 169 48.20 7.97 -9.85
CA GLU A 169 49.06 8.22 -11.01
C GLU A 169 49.49 9.69 -11.09
N ARG A 170 48.56 10.64 -10.89
CA ARG A 170 48.87 12.08 -10.88
C ARG A 170 49.81 12.44 -9.75
N GLY A 171 49.56 11.95 -8.54
CA GLY A 171 50.42 12.17 -7.37
C GLY A 171 51.82 11.60 -7.57
N ALA A 172 51.94 10.41 -8.17
CA ALA A 172 53.24 9.81 -8.49
C ALA A 172 54.04 10.65 -9.49
N ARG A 173 53.40 11.16 -10.55
CA ARG A 173 54.06 12.06 -11.52
C ARG A 173 54.51 13.37 -10.85
N GLN A 174 53.67 13.94 -9.97
CA GLN A 174 54.00 15.16 -9.22
C GLN A 174 55.17 14.95 -8.24
N ALA A 175 55.30 13.73 -7.68
CA ALA A 175 56.41 13.35 -6.81
C ALA A 175 57.71 13.00 -7.58
N GLY A 176 57.74 13.18 -8.90
CA GLY A 176 58.93 12.99 -9.73
C GLY A 176 59.19 11.54 -10.16
N LEU A 177 58.23 10.62 -9.98
CA LEU A 177 58.36 9.27 -10.53
C LEU A 177 58.27 9.27 -12.06
N SER A 178 58.96 8.31 -12.70
CA SER A 178 58.87 8.13 -14.15
C SER A 178 57.45 7.76 -14.60
N ALA A 179 57.14 7.99 -15.87
CA ALA A 179 55.85 7.66 -16.45
C ALA A 179 55.51 6.15 -16.33
N GLU A 180 56.52 5.29 -16.44
CA GLU A 180 56.39 3.84 -16.26
C GLU A 180 56.02 3.49 -14.82
N ALA A 181 56.67 4.12 -13.83
CA ALA A 181 56.41 3.88 -12.42
C ALA A 181 55.03 4.40 -11.98
N ALA A 182 54.62 5.58 -12.45
CA ALA A 182 53.27 6.10 -12.22
C ALA A 182 52.18 5.22 -12.84
N SER A 183 52.42 4.70 -14.06
CA SER A 183 51.51 3.76 -14.71
C SER A 183 51.45 2.40 -13.99
N ALA A 184 52.56 1.95 -13.42
CA ALA A 184 52.61 0.74 -12.60
C ALA A 184 51.80 0.89 -11.30
N LEU A 185 51.86 2.06 -10.67
CA LEU A 185 51.05 2.39 -9.48
C LEU A 185 49.55 2.34 -9.81
N ARG A 186 49.12 2.97 -10.91
CA ARG A 186 47.74 2.93 -11.40
C ARG A 186 47.23 1.49 -11.57
N ARG A 187 48.02 0.64 -12.25
CA ARG A 187 47.68 -0.78 -12.45
C ARG A 187 47.59 -1.54 -11.13
N SER A 188 48.47 -1.24 -10.17
CA SER A 188 48.42 -1.87 -8.85
C SER A 188 47.16 -1.48 -8.07
N VAL A 189 46.73 -0.22 -8.12
CA VAL A 189 45.47 0.25 -7.47
C VAL A 189 44.25 -0.44 -8.07
N LEU A 190 44.27 -0.68 -9.39
CA LEU A 190 43.21 -1.43 -10.09
C LEU A 190 43.32 -2.96 -9.92
N GLY A 191 44.31 -3.47 -9.18
CA GLY A 191 44.53 -4.91 -8.99
C GLY A 191 45.02 -5.64 -10.25
N LEU A 192 45.41 -4.92 -11.29
CA LEU A 192 45.93 -5.43 -12.56
C LEU A 192 47.44 -5.73 -12.45
N ARG A 193 47.85 -6.57 -11.50
CA ARG A 193 49.25 -7.02 -11.45
C ARG A 193 49.51 -7.98 -12.62
N ALA A 194 50.47 -7.60 -13.48
CA ALA A 194 51.01 -8.52 -14.47
C ALA A 194 51.56 -9.74 -13.73
N LYS A 195 51.11 -10.94 -14.12
CA LYS A 195 51.67 -12.21 -13.69
C LYS A 195 53.19 -12.14 -13.93
N ALA A 196 53.99 -12.27 -12.86
CA ALA A 196 55.44 -12.30 -13.00
C ALA A 196 55.82 -13.44 -13.96
N PRO A 197 56.76 -13.22 -14.90
CA PRO A 197 57.24 -14.31 -15.73
C PRO A 197 57.87 -15.35 -14.79
N THR A 198 57.35 -16.57 -14.86
CA THR A 198 57.95 -17.75 -14.23
C THR A 198 59.36 -17.91 -14.77
N ALA A 199 60.34 -17.82 -13.87
CA ALA A 199 61.73 -18.17 -14.14
C ALA A 199 61.89 -19.68 -14.38
#